data_AF-A0A7C3GV89-F1
#
_entry.id   AF-A0A7C3GV89-F1
#
_cell.length_a   1.000
_cell.length_b   1.000
_cell.length_c   1.000
_cell.angle_alpha   90.00
_cell.angle_beta   90.00
_cell.angle_gamma   90.00
#
_symmetry.space_group_name_H-M   'P 1'
#
loop_
_entity.id
_entity.type
_entity.pdbx_description
1 polymer ?
#
loop_
_entity_poly.entity_id
_entity_poly.type
_entity_poly.pdbx_seq_one_letter_code
_entity_poly.pdbx_strand_id
1 'polypeptide(L)'
;MKKMTWLLRLVGVIQIVLGVFYLFMPEFTLSSMGHSTPESDIFYPLAMLASRFIAYGIALIFIASDPVRNKLWIIFMALIQLIDLAAGIFYTMNGAVPLELSGFPMFNAVWITLLLLIWLPKEKRV
;
A
#
# COMPACT_ATOMS: atom_id res chain seq x y z
N MET A 1 -21.08 -4.56 4.62
CA MET A 1 -19.91 -5.45 4.84
C MET A 1 -19.29 -5.96 3.54
N LYS A 2 -20.04 -6.52 2.58
CA LYS A 2 -19.47 -7.05 1.31
C LYS A 2 -18.50 -6.10 0.59
N LYS A 3 -18.78 -4.78 0.57
CA LYS A 3 -17.90 -3.75 -0.01
C LYS A 3 -16.51 -3.72 0.63
N MET A 4 -16.45 -3.71 1.98
CA MET A 4 -15.18 -3.75 2.73
C MET A 4 -14.44 -5.06 2.48
N THR A 5 -15.13 -6.20 2.49
CA THR A 5 -14.53 -7.50 2.17
C THR A 5 -13.85 -7.50 0.79
N TRP A 6 -14.53 -6.99 -0.24
CA TRP A 6 -13.94 -6.88 -1.58
C TRP A 6 -12.79 -5.89 -1.65
N LEU A 7 -12.90 -4.75 -0.96
CA LEU A 7 -11.82 -3.78 -0.88
C LEU A 7 -10.56 -4.38 -0.26
N LEU A 8 -10.69 -5.07 0.88
CA LEU A 8 -9.55 -5.70 1.56
C LEU A 8 -8.89 -6.78 0.70
N ARG A 9 -9.68 -7.58 -0.02
CA ARG A 9 -9.14 -8.55 -0.98
C ARG A 9 -8.41 -7.88 -2.14
N LEU A 10 -8.99 -6.84 -2.72
CA LEU A 10 -8.39 -6.10 -3.83
C LEU A 10 -7.06 -5.46 -3.40
N VAL A 11 -7.07 -4.71 -2.30
CA VAL A 11 -5.87 -4.07 -1.76
C VAL A 11 -4.83 -5.12 -1.37
N GLY A 12 -5.26 -6.24 -0.76
CA GLY A 12 -4.37 -7.33 -0.39
C GLY A 12 -3.67 -7.98 -1.59
N VAL A 13 -4.40 -8.20 -2.70
CA VAL A 13 -3.82 -8.70 -3.96
C VAL A 13 -2.84 -7.69 -4.54
N ILE A 14 -3.19 -6.40 -4.60
CA ILE A 14 -2.28 -5.34 -5.08
C ILE A 14 -0.98 -5.33 -4.27
N GLN A 15 -1.07 -5.39 -2.94
CA GLN A 15 0.07 -5.42 -2.04
C GLN A 15 0.97 -6.64 -2.27
N ILE A 16 0.39 -7.83 -2.43
CA ILE A 16 1.17 -9.04 -2.74
C ILE A 16 1.86 -8.91 -4.09
N VAL A 17 1.15 -8.49 -5.13
CA VAL A 17 1.71 -8.34 -6.48
C VAL A 17 2.87 -7.35 -6.47
N LEU A 18 2.68 -6.15 -5.89
CA LEU A 18 3.74 -5.15 -5.75
C LEU A 18 4.92 -5.70 -4.94
N GLY A 19 4.66 -6.36 -3.82
CA GLY A 19 5.70 -6.96 -2.99
C GLY A 19 6.51 -8.02 -3.75
N VAL A 20 5.88 -8.89 -4.53
CA VAL A 20 6.56 -9.89 -5.36
C VAL A 20 7.46 -9.21 -6.40
N PHE A 21 6.96 -8.17 -7.07
CA PHE A 21 7.74 -7.42 -8.06
C PHE A 21 8.94 -6.70 -7.43
N TYR A 22 8.76 -6.01 -6.30
CA TYR A 22 9.87 -5.38 -5.58
C TYR A 22 10.87 -6.37 -4.96
N LEU A 23 10.43 -7.59 -4.63
CA LEU A 23 11.31 -8.62 -4.05
C LEU A 23 12.18 -9.30 -5.10
N PHE A 24 11.60 -9.71 -6.23
CA PHE A 24 12.30 -10.54 -7.22
C PHE A 24 12.77 -9.77 -8.45
N MET A 25 12.15 -8.62 -8.73
CA MET A 25 12.39 -7.85 -9.95
C MET A 25 12.44 -6.33 -9.68
N PRO A 26 13.19 -5.85 -8.66
CA PRO A 26 13.16 -4.43 -8.27
C PRO A 26 13.61 -3.49 -9.38
N GLU A 27 14.68 -3.83 -10.11
CA GLU A 27 15.21 -3.00 -11.20
C GLU A 27 14.20 -2.88 -12.36
N PHE A 28 13.63 -4.01 -12.79
CA PHE A 28 12.59 -4.02 -13.82
C PHE A 28 11.37 -3.19 -13.37
N THR A 29 10.94 -3.36 -12.12
CA THR A 29 9.79 -2.64 -11.56
C THR A 29 10.02 -1.13 -11.61
N LEU A 30 11.15 -0.66 -11.10
CA LEU A 30 11.48 0.77 -11.05
C LEU A 30 11.66 1.37 -12.46
N SER A 31 12.43 0.71 -13.32
CA SER A 31 12.67 1.19 -14.69
C SER A 31 11.39 1.22 -15.53
N SER A 32 10.50 0.25 -15.37
CA SER A 32 9.19 0.23 -16.06
C SER A 32 8.28 1.38 -15.66
N MET A 33 8.45 1.91 -14.44
CA MET A 33 7.74 3.10 -13.96
C MET A 33 8.43 4.41 -14.36
N GLY A 34 9.63 4.35 -14.94
CA GLY A 34 10.43 5.53 -15.29
C GLY A 34 11.32 6.05 -14.17
N HIS A 35 11.47 5.31 -13.07
CA HIS A 35 12.45 5.63 -12.03
C HIS A 35 13.88 5.30 -12.50
N SER A 36 14.85 6.03 -11.94
CA SER A 36 16.27 5.71 -12.08
C SER A 36 16.59 4.35 -11.45
N THR A 37 17.53 3.62 -12.04
CA THR A 37 18.09 2.41 -11.42
C THR A 37 18.86 2.79 -10.15
N PRO A 38 18.51 2.23 -8.98
CA PRO A 38 19.22 2.51 -7.74
C PRO A 38 20.56 1.76 -7.69
N GLU A 39 21.43 2.16 -6.76
CA GLU A 39 22.64 1.40 -6.47
C GLU A 39 22.29 0.01 -5.91
N SER A 40 23.19 -0.97 -6.13
CA SER A 40 22.89 -2.39 -5.89
C SER A 40 22.59 -2.73 -4.42
N ASP A 41 23.17 -1.98 -3.50
CA ASP A 41 22.94 -2.13 -2.06
C ASP A 41 21.53 -1.73 -1.64
N ILE A 42 20.88 -0.82 -2.38
CA ILE A 42 19.49 -0.38 -2.15
C ILE A 42 18.46 -1.48 -2.45
N PHE A 43 18.80 -2.50 -3.24
CA PHE A 43 17.91 -3.63 -3.47
C PHE A 43 17.63 -4.43 -2.18
N TYR A 44 18.56 -4.45 -1.22
CA TYR A 44 18.34 -5.11 0.07
C TYR A 44 17.24 -4.42 0.92
N PRO A 45 17.28 -3.09 1.16
CA PRO A 45 16.16 -2.35 1.74
C PRO A 45 14.84 -2.49 0.98
N LEU A 46 14.85 -2.52 -0.36
CA LEU A 46 13.64 -2.74 -1.16
C LEU A 46 13.04 -4.13 -0.92
N ALA A 47 13.86 -5.18 -0.83
CA ALA A 47 13.41 -6.52 -0.46
C ALA A 47 12.83 -6.56 0.97
N MET A 48 13.46 -5.84 1.92
CA MET A 48 12.91 -5.69 3.26
C MET A 48 11.54 -4.98 3.24
N LEU A 49 11.38 -3.92 2.45
CA LEU A 49 10.09 -3.24 2.28
C LEU A 49 9.05 -4.17 1.66
N ALA A 50 9.41 -4.90 0.60
CA ALA A 50 8.56 -5.85 -0.09
C ALA A 50 7.97 -6.91 0.84
N SER A 51 8.73 -7.40 1.82
CA SER A 51 8.22 -8.37 2.80
C SER A 51 7.00 -7.85 3.57
N ARG A 52 6.94 -6.54 3.86
CA ARG A 52 5.81 -5.90 4.54
C ARG A 52 4.59 -5.84 3.62
N PHE A 53 4.78 -5.50 2.34
CA PHE A 53 3.68 -5.53 1.36
C PHE A 53 3.08 -6.93 1.24
N ILE A 54 3.91 -7.98 1.14
CA ILE A 54 3.44 -9.36 1.05
C ILE A 54 2.70 -9.77 2.33
N ALA A 55 3.31 -9.53 3.51
CA ALA A 55 2.74 -9.93 4.79
C ALA A 55 1.41 -9.21 5.07
N TYR A 56 1.35 -7.89 4.87
CA TYR A 56 0.09 -7.14 5.01
C TYR A 56 -0.93 -7.58 3.96
N GLY A 57 -0.52 -7.81 2.72
CA GLY A 57 -1.43 -8.26 1.68
C GLY A 57 -2.11 -9.59 2.01
N ILE A 58 -1.35 -10.56 2.52
CA ILE A 58 -1.89 -11.85 3.03
C ILE A 58 -2.84 -11.60 4.20
N ALA A 59 -2.45 -10.77 5.17
CA ALA A 59 -3.28 -10.44 6.32
C ALA A 59 -4.62 -9.83 5.88
N LEU A 60 -4.61 -8.88 4.94
CA LEU A 60 -5.82 -8.23 4.41
C LEU A 60 -6.77 -9.22 3.75
N ILE A 61 -6.26 -10.18 2.97
CA ILE A 61 -7.07 -11.23 2.35
C ILE A 61 -7.71 -12.11 3.43
N PHE A 62 -6.96 -12.47 4.46
CA PHE A 62 -7.44 -13.32 5.55
C PHE A 62 -8.54 -12.63 6.37
N ILE A 63 -8.29 -11.40 6.82
CA ILE A 63 -9.24 -10.66 7.67
C ILE A 63 -10.49 -10.19 6.91
N ALA A 64 -10.47 -10.21 5.57
CA ALA A 64 -11.62 -9.81 4.76
C ALA A 64 -12.88 -10.65 5.04
N SER A 65 -12.69 -11.87 5.58
CA SER A 65 -13.77 -12.76 6.02
C SER A 65 -14.53 -12.23 7.25
N ASP A 66 -13.84 -11.56 8.18
CA ASP A 66 -14.43 -10.90 9.34
C ASP A 66 -13.76 -9.53 9.61
N PRO A 67 -14.14 -8.48 8.86
CA PRO A 67 -13.56 -7.15 9.02
C PRO A 67 -13.91 -6.49 10.35
N VAL A 68 -14.99 -6.92 11.02
CA VAL A 68 -15.44 -6.31 12.29
C VAL A 68 -14.49 -6.68 13.42
N ARG A 69 -14.05 -7.93 13.47
CA ARG A 69 -13.10 -8.40 14.48
C ARG A 69 -11.68 -7.87 14.25
N ASN A 70 -11.36 -7.45 13.03
CA ASN A 70 -10.01 -7.10 12.61
C ASN A 70 -9.83 -5.61 12.27
N LYS A 71 -10.60 -4.71 12.89
CA LYS A 71 -10.56 -3.26 12.61
C LYS A 71 -9.16 -2.66 12.71
N LEU A 72 -8.34 -3.11 13.67
CA LEU A 72 -7.00 -2.56 13.87
C LEU A 72 -6.12 -2.72 12.62
N TRP A 73 -6.23 -3.85 11.91
CA TRP A 73 -5.52 -4.07 10.65
C TRP A 73 -5.97 -3.11 9.54
N ILE A 74 -7.27 -2.80 9.49
CA ILE A 74 -7.83 -1.82 8.55
C ILE A 74 -7.30 -0.42 8.86
N ILE A 75 -7.23 -0.06 10.15
CA ILE A 75 -6.67 1.22 10.62
C ILE A 75 -5.18 1.31 10.28
N PHE A 76 -4.39 0.26 10.51
CA PHE A 76 -2.98 0.25 10.15
C PHE A 76 -2.77 0.38 8.64
N MET A 77 -3.59 -0.28 7.82
CA MET A 77 -3.52 -0.10 6.38
C MET A 77 -3.85 1.36 5.98
N ALA A 78 -4.87 1.98 6.59
CA ALA A 78 -5.17 3.38 6.34
C ALA A 78 -4.01 4.30 6.79
N LEU A 79 -3.36 4.01 7.92
CA LEU A 79 -2.20 4.76 8.40
C LEU A 79 -1.01 4.64 7.44
N ILE A 80 -0.70 3.44 6.95
CA ILE A 80 0.35 3.23 5.95
C ILE A 80 0.08 4.09 4.72
N GLN A 81 -1.14 4.08 4.19
CA GLN A 81 -1.49 4.89 3.02
C GLN A 81 -1.38 6.40 3.29
N LEU A 82 -1.72 6.86 4.49
CA LEU A 82 -1.53 8.26 4.88
C LEU A 82 -0.04 8.64 4.94
N ILE A 83 0.82 7.75 5.44
CA ILE A 83 2.26 7.94 5.47
C ILE A 83 2.83 7.97 4.05
N ASP A 84 2.39 7.05 3.19
CA ASP A 84 2.81 6.98 1.78
C ASP A 84 2.40 8.25 1.02
N LEU A 85 1.17 8.75 1.25
CA LEU A 85 0.71 10.01 0.69
C LEU A 85 1.55 11.20 1.17
N ALA A 86 1.84 11.27 2.48
CA ALA A 86 2.67 12.33 3.05
C ALA A 86 4.10 12.30 2.47
N ALA A 87 4.70 11.11 2.34
CA ALA A 87 6.00 10.93 1.71
C ALA A 87 5.97 11.38 0.23
N GLY A 88 4.96 10.96 -0.53
CA GLY A 88 4.78 11.36 -1.92
C GLY A 88 4.69 12.89 -2.08
N ILE A 89 3.89 13.55 -1.26
CA ILE A 89 3.77 15.02 -1.25
C ILE A 89 5.13 15.65 -0.92
N PHE A 90 5.78 15.21 0.15
CA PHE A 90 7.05 15.78 0.62
C PHE A 90 8.16 15.68 -0.45
N TYR A 91 8.38 14.50 -1.02
CA TYR A 91 9.44 14.30 -2.02
C TYR A 91 9.11 14.97 -3.36
N THR A 92 7.83 15.13 -3.70
CA THR A 92 7.42 15.89 -4.89
C THR A 92 7.65 17.39 -4.69
N MET A 93 7.24 17.94 -3.55
CA MET A 93 7.38 19.36 -3.24
C MET A 93 8.85 19.80 -3.17
N ASN A 94 9.74 18.94 -2.69
CA ASN A 94 11.18 19.22 -2.63
C ASN A 94 11.92 18.94 -3.95
N GLY A 95 11.22 18.55 -5.01
CA GLY A 95 11.81 18.30 -6.34
C GLY A 95 12.62 17.00 -6.45
N ALA A 96 12.57 16.13 -5.45
CA ALA A 96 13.29 14.84 -5.47
C ALA A 96 12.62 13.81 -6.38
N VAL A 97 11.29 13.85 -6.49
CA VAL A 97 10.50 12.97 -7.37
C VAL A 97 9.55 13.83 -8.21
N PRO A 98 9.55 13.71 -9.56
CA PRO A 98 8.61 14.42 -10.39
C PRO A 98 7.17 13.94 -10.18
N LEU A 99 6.20 14.85 -10.35
CA LEU A 99 4.76 14.56 -10.17
C LEU A 99 4.27 13.40 -11.06
N GLU A 100 4.87 13.24 -12.24
CA GLU A 100 4.55 12.16 -13.18
C GLU A 100 4.83 10.76 -12.58
N LEU A 101 5.83 10.65 -11.70
CA LEU A 101 6.19 9.39 -11.03
C LEU A 101 5.43 9.23 -9.71
N SER A 102 5.25 10.29 -8.92
CA SER A 102 4.60 10.22 -7.61
C SER A 102 3.07 10.32 -7.67
N GLY A 103 2.49 10.86 -8.75
CA GLY A 103 1.07 11.14 -8.88
C GLY A 103 0.18 9.91 -8.79
N PHE A 104 0.56 8.82 -9.48
CA PHE A 104 -0.20 7.57 -9.44
C PHE A 104 -0.17 6.89 -8.06
N PRO A 105 1.01 6.71 -7.40
CA PRO A 105 1.07 6.26 -6.01
C PRO A 105 0.25 7.12 -5.04
N MET A 106 0.34 8.46 -5.14
CA MET A 106 -0.42 9.38 -4.28
C MET A 106 -1.93 9.25 -4.49
N PHE A 107 -2.38 9.17 -5.75
CA PHE A 107 -3.78 8.91 -6.07
C PHE A 107 -4.28 7.61 -5.43
N ASN A 108 -3.48 6.54 -5.52
CA ASN A 108 -3.80 5.26 -4.89
C ASN A 108 -3.91 5.36 -3.36
N ALA A 109 -2.97 6.05 -2.73
CA ALA A 109 -3.00 6.27 -1.30
C ALA A 109 -4.27 7.02 -0.86
N VAL A 110 -4.70 8.05 -1.61
CA VAL A 110 -5.91 8.83 -1.31
C VAL A 110 -7.17 7.95 -1.37
N TRP A 111 -7.43 7.29 -2.50
CA TRP A 111 -8.71 6.59 -2.64
C TRP A 111 -8.78 5.37 -1.72
N ILE A 112 -7.67 4.64 -1.52
CA ILE A 112 -7.64 3.49 -0.61
C ILE A 112 -7.92 3.95 0.82
N THR A 113 -7.25 5.00 1.29
CA THR A 113 -7.48 5.57 2.62
C THR A 113 -8.93 5.96 2.81
N LEU A 114 -9.50 6.74 1.88
CA LEU A 114 -10.88 7.20 1.97
C LEU A 114 -11.86 6.04 2.06
N LEU A 115 -11.72 5.02 1.20
CA LEU A 115 -12.63 3.87 1.22
C LEU A 115 -12.47 3.02 2.49
N LEU A 116 -11.24 2.84 3.00
CA LEU A 116 -11.01 2.12 4.25
C LEU A 116 -11.67 2.84 5.45
N LEU A 117 -11.58 4.17 5.52
CA LEU A 117 -12.16 4.96 6.59
C LEU A 117 -13.68 5.09 6.48
N ILE A 118 -14.22 5.35 5.29
CA ILE A 118 -15.67 5.50 5.07
C ILE A 118 -16.40 4.18 5.34
N TRP A 119 -15.80 3.04 4.99
CA TRP A 119 -16.39 1.71 5.21
C TRP A 119 -15.93 1.03 6.49
N LEU A 120 -15.17 1.72 7.34
CA LEU A 120 -14.66 1.17 8.60
C LEU A 120 -15.83 0.63 9.44
N PRO A 121 -15.80 -0.65 9.85
CA PRO A 121 -16.90 -1.22 10.62
C PRO A 121 -17.05 -0.52 11.97
N LYS A 122 -18.26 -0.03 12.27
CA LYS A 122 -18.59 0.51 13.59
C LYS A 122 -18.80 -0.65 14.57
N GLU A 123 -18.32 -0.49 15.80
CA GLU A 123 -18.68 -1.41 16.88
C GLU A 123 -20.16 -1.23 17.17
N LYS A 124 -20.93 -2.33 17.14
CA LYS A 124 -22.24 -2.29 17.79
C LYS A 124 -21.95 -2.24 19.29
N ARG A 125 -22.12 -1.05 19.90
CA ARG A 125 -22.25 -0.99 21.36
C ARG A 125 -23.49 -1.80 21.69
N VAL A 126 -23.29 -2.93 22.38
CA VAL A 126 -24.36 -3.72 23.00
C VAL A 126 -24.82 -2.97 24.24
#